data_AF-A0A0K8T0V2-F1
#
_entry.id   AF-A0A0K8T0V2-F1
#
_cell.length_a   1.000
_cell.length_b   1.000
_cell.length_c   1.000
_cell.angle_alpha   90.00
_cell.angle_beta   90.00
_cell.angle_gamma   90.00
#
_symmetry.space_group_name_H-M   'P 1'
#
loop_
_entity.id
_entity.type
_entity.pdbx_description
1 polymer ?
#
loop_
_entity_poly.entity_id
_entity_poly.type
_entity_poly.pdbx_seq_one_letter_code
_entity_poly.pdbx_strand_id
1 'polypeptide(L)'
;ENVNSDSSPLRQALINSFTTLLVRLRDSCLQALRTHEGVGCDGVVRSMTFLEWLFRFLASCLEIGSNYQRKITALELYKVVLSYLADENGGERKSNAKADGQRVMKHCIAVGKWGFTSEIGRESLLFCISDSAEDVRESAARLLATYFKIIEPDASRFNLLFNKGVSLCGDPMFYNSEAGALLVYTVTCLSYKGGLGATKFLDIKFERVCSGLLPHAENQFAALKTDILLGATGGSPLYGILRAVGRLELDPSSPEYHTLSPQEINRFVNLVEAVVHHLLQVLASKSTSISDYAPS
;
A
#
# COMPACT_ATOMS: atom_id res chain seq x y z
N GLU A 1 18.04 13.14 -14.65
CA GLU A 1 19.26 13.01 -13.82
C GLU A 1 18.99 13.23 -12.32
N ASN A 2 18.31 14.32 -11.93
CA ASN A 2 18.05 14.65 -10.50
C ASN A 2 17.28 13.59 -9.69
N VAL A 3 16.46 12.77 -10.36
CA VAL A 3 15.70 11.67 -9.74
C VAL A 3 16.61 10.52 -9.25
N ASN A 4 17.89 10.50 -9.64
CA ASN A 4 18.90 9.57 -9.13
C ASN A 4 19.64 10.08 -7.88
N SER A 5 19.41 11.32 -7.46
CA SER A 5 20.18 11.92 -6.37
C SER A 5 19.86 11.25 -5.05
N ASP A 6 20.91 10.96 -4.28
CA ASP A 6 20.84 10.51 -2.88
C ASP A 6 20.69 11.69 -1.90
N SER A 7 20.81 12.93 -2.39
CA SER A 7 20.64 14.15 -1.59
C SER A 7 19.18 14.38 -1.22
N SER A 8 18.83 14.07 0.02
CA SER A 8 17.50 14.37 0.59
C SER A 8 17.10 15.85 0.48
N PRO A 9 17.99 16.84 0.72
CA PRO A 9 17.67 18.25 0.48
C PRO A 9 17.29 18.54 -0.98
N LEU A 10 18.02 17.95 -1.94
CA LEU A 10 17.72 18.13 -3.36
C LEU A 10 16.37 17.50 -3.73
N ARG A 11 16.10 16.28 -3.23
CA ARG A 11 14.81 15.61 -3.42
C ARG A 11 13.67 16.46 -2.86
N GLN A 12 13.80 16.97 -1.65
CA GLN A 12 12.77 17.83 -1.06
C GLN A 12 12.56 19.13 -1.86
N ALA A 13 13.64 19.77 -2.31
CA ALA A 13 13.56 20.95 -3.16
C ALA A 13 12.84 20.65 -4.47
N LEU A 14 13.16 19.51 -5.11
CA LEU A 14 12.48 19.03 -6.32
C LEU A 14 10.99 18.83 -6.08
N ILE A 15 10.59 18.14 -5.00
CA ILE A 15 9.18 17.92 -4.65
C ILE A 15 8.45 19.25 -4.41
N ASN A 16 9.08 20.20 -3.72
CA ASN A 16 8.48 21.51 -3.45
C ASN A 16 8.28 22.35 -4.72
N SER A 17 9.31 22.41 -5.58
CA SER A 17 9.22 23.09 -6.87
C SER A 17 8.20 22.44 -7.79
N PHE A 18 8.16 21.10 -7.82
CA PHE A 18 7.17 20.35 -8.58
C PHE A 18 5.75 20.61 -8.08
N THR A 19 5.54 20.63 -6.76
CA THR A 19 4.25 20.96 -6.16
C THR A 19 3.76 22.35 -6.59
N THR A 20 4.65 23.34 -6.57
CA THR A 20 4.33 24.70 -7.02
C THR A 20 3.98 24.74 -8.52
N LEU A 21 4.74 24.02 -9.35
CA LEU A 21 4.46 23.88 -10.78
C LEU A 21 3.08 23.25 -11.02
N LEU A 22 2.77 22.16 -10.32
CA LEU A 22 1.51 21.43 -10.48
C LEU A 22 0.30 22.29 -10.09
N VAL A 23 0.40 23.06 -9.01
CA VAL A 23 -0.67 24.01 -8.59
C VAL A 23 -0.90 25.07 -9.66
N ARG A 24 0.16 25.67 -10.20
CA ARG A 24 0.04 26.68 -11.26
C ARG A 24 -0.52 26.09 -12.55
N LEU A 25 -0.10 24.88 -12.92
CA LEU A 25 -0.63 24.15 -14.07
C LEU A 25 -2.13 23.91 -13.91
N ARG A 26 -2.56 23.42 -12.74
CA ARG A 26 -3.97 23.20 -12.41
C ARG A 26 -4.77 24.50 -12.55
N ASP A 27 -4.31 25.57 -11.92
CA ASP A 27 -5.03 26.85 -11.89
C ASP A 27 -5.13 27.48 -13.29
N SER A 28 -4.06 27.40 -14.08
CA SER A 28 -4.06 27.83 -15.48
C SER A 28 -5.03 27.01 -16.35
N CYS A 29 -5.04 25.68 -16.20
CA CYS A 29 -5.99 24.82 -16.89
C CYS A 29 -7.44 25.16 -16.51
N LEU A 30 -7.70 25.40 -15.22
CA LEU A 30 -9.05 25.75 -14.75
C LEU A 30 -9.53 27.08 -15.28
N GLN A 31 -8.66 28.09 -15.30
CA GLN A 31 -8.99 29.39 -15.88
C GLN A 31 -9.36 29.23 -17.35
N ALA A 32 -8.55 28.50 -18.13
CA ALA A 32 -8.79 28.25 -19.54
C ALA A 32 -10.05 27.40 -19.81
N LEU A 33 -10.37 26.43 -18.93
CA LEU A 33 -11.58 25.60 -19.06
C LEU A 33 -12.87 26.34 -18.68
N ARG A 34 -12.80 27.41 -17.87
CA ARG A 34 -13.98 28.23 -17.48
C ARG A 34 -14.40 29.21 -18.58
N THR A 35 -13.44 29.71 -19.35
CA THR A 35 -13.70 30.51 -20.55
C THR A 35 -13.96 29.54 -21.70
N HIS A 36 -15.16 29.51 -22.28
CA HIS A 36 -15.61 28.51 -23.28
C HIS A 36 -14.79 28.40 -24.60
N GLU A 37 -13.57 28.96 -24.65
CA GLU A 37 -12.52 28.73 -25.66
C GLU A 37 -11.57 27.55 -25.30
N GLY A 38 -11.80 26.88 -24.17
CA GLY A 38 -10.85 25.94 -23.54
C GLY A 38 -10.67 24.57 -24.19
N VAL A 39 -11.50 24.17 -25.15
CA VAL A 39 -11.28 22.91 -25.90
C VAL A 39 -10.38 23.22 -27.10
N GLY A 40 -9.08 22.99 -26.95
CA GLY A 40 -8.08 23.27 -27.98
C GLY A 40 -7.16 24.47 -27.69
N CYS A 41 -7.30 25.11 -26.53
CA CYS A 41 -6.31 26.08 -26.06
C CYS A 41 -4.94 25.40 -25.93
N ASP A 42 -3.93 25.92 -26.63
CA ASP A 42 -2.57 25.35 -26.70
C ASP A 42 -1.97 25.14 -25.30
N GLY A 43 -2.24 26.04 -24.35
CA GLY A 43 -1.79 25.91 -22.96
C GLY A 43 -2.37 24.68 -22.24
N VAL A 44 -3.65 24.38 -22.44
CA VAL A 44 -4.31 23.20 -21.86
C VAL A 44 -3.75 21.94 -22.52
N VAL A 45 -3.65 21.91 -23.86
CA VAL A 45 -3.10 20.75 -24.60
C VAL A 45 -1.67 20.42 -24.17
N ARG A 46 -0.80 21.43 -24.03
CA ARG A 46 0.56 21.25 -23.52
C ARG A 46 0.58 20.71 -22.09
N SER A 47 -0.32 21.20 -21.23
CA SER A 47 -0.44 20.74 -19.85
C SER A 47 -0.88 19.27 -19.78
N MET A 48 -1.86 18.86 -20.59
CA MET A 48 -2.31 17.46 -20.68
C MET A 48 -1.19 16.55 -21.21
N THR A 49 -0.46 17.02 -22.23
CA THR A 49 0.68 16.29 -22.81
C THR A 49 1.81 16.13 -21.80
N PHE A 50 2.08 17.16 -21.00
CA PHE A 50 3.03 17.09 -19.90
C PHE A 50 2.62 16.07 -18.85
N LEU A 51 1.35 16.01 -18.45
CA LEU A 51 0.87 15.02 -17.48
C LEU A 51 0.97 13.58 -17.99
N GLU A 52 0.68 13.35 -19.27
CA GLU A 52 0.87 12.03 -19.90
C GLU A 52 2.36 11.64 -19.91
N TRP A 53 3.23 12.55 -20.35
CA TRP A 53 4.67 12.33 -20.33
C TRP A 53 5.18 12.05 -18.91
N LEU A 54 4.73 12.84 -17.94
CA LEU A 54 5.12 12.70 -16.54
C LEU A 54 4.71 11.33 -16.01
N PHE A 55 3.49 10.87 -16.29
CA PHE A 55 3.06 9.53 -15.92
C PHE A 55 3.99 8.46 -16.50
N ARG A 56 4.29 8.52 -17.80
CA ARG A 56 5.20 7.55 -18.45
C ARG A 56 6.60 7.57 -17.85
N PHE A 57 7.13 8.76 -17.58
CA PHE A 57 8.42 8.92 -16.91
C PHE A 57 8.43 8.31 -15.51
N LEU A 58 7.42 8.59 -14.70
CA LEU A 58 7.30 8.03 -13.35
C LEU A 58 7.12 6.51 -13.40
N ALA A 59 6.29 5.98 -14.29
CA ALA A 59 6.13 4.53 -14.48
C ALA A 59 7.47 3.85 -14.81
N SER A 60 8.28 4.43 -15.72
CA SER A 60 9.61 3.90 -16.04
C SER A 60 10.57 3.90 -14.84
N CYS A 61 10.40 4.83 -13.89
CA CYS A 61 11.19 4.87 -12.66
C CYS A 61 10.75 3.82 -11.64
N LEU A 62 9.55 3.22 -11.80
CA LEU A 62 9.02 2.16 -10.93
C LEU A 62 9.30 0.75 -11.48
N GLU A 63 9.83 0.65 -12.70
CA GLU A 63 10.18 -0.64 -13.32
C GLU A 63 11.26 -1.43 -12.56
N ILE A 64 11.32 -2.72 -12.86
CA ILE A 64 12.36 -3.63 -12.38
C ILE A 64 13.74 -3.09 -12.76
N GLY A 65 14.69 -3.15 -11.83
CA GLY A 65 16.05 -2.67 -12.06
C GLY A 65 16.23 -1.17 -11.83
N SER A 66 15.16 -0.39 -11.66
CA SER A 66 15.30 0.98 -11.16
C SER A 66 15.83 0.98 -9.73
N ASN A 67 16.77 1.89 -9.46
CA ASN A 67 17.35 2.05 -8.14
C ASN A 67 16.34 2.67 -7.15
N TYR A 68 16.65 2.53 -5.87
CA TYR A 68 15.85 3.05 -4.76
C TYR A 68 15.53 4.56 -4.92
N GLN A 69 16.51 5.39 -5.30
CA GLN A 69 16.30 6.84 -5.42
C GLN A 69 15.29 7.21 -6.49
N ARG A 70 15.31 6.50 -7.63
CA ARG A 70 14.32 6.66 -8.68
C ARG A 70 12.93 6.31 -8.19
N LYS A 71 12.80 5.16 -7.54
CA LYS A 71 11.51 4.64 -7.06
C LYS A 71 10.90 5.57 -6.03
N ILE A 72 11.63 5.92 -4.97
CA ILE A 72 11.06 6.72 -3.88
C ILE A 72 10.70 8.13 -4.36
N THR A 73 11.57 8.78 -5.15
CA THR A 73 11.29 10.10 -5.72
C THR A 73 10.09 10.04 -6.67
N ALA A 74 9.98 8.98 -7.48
CA ALA A 74 8.85 8.80 -8.39
C ALA A 74 7.54 8.62 -7.63
N LEU A 75 7.53 7.83 -6.55
CA LEU A 75 6.35 7.63 -5.69
C LEU A 75 5.93 8.93 -4.99
N GLU A 76 6.88 9.76 -4.54
CA GLU A 76 6.58 11.08 -3.97
C GLU A 76 5.94 12.02 -5.00
N LEU A 77 6.49 12.08 -6.22
CA LEU A 77 5.90 12.87 -7.31
C LEU A 77 4.51 12.35 -7.70
N TYR A 78 4.34 11.03 -7.77
CA TYR A 78 3.05 10.37 -8.03
C TYR A 78 2.01 10.77 -6.97
N LYS A 79 2.40 10.73 -5.69
CA LYS A 79 1.57 11.17 -4.56
C LYS A 79 1.18 12.64 -4.69
N VAL A 80 2.11 13.51 -5.04
CA VAL A 80 1.80 14.94 -5.26
C VAL A 80 0.75 15.08 -6.36
N VAL A 81 0.92 14.43 -7.52
CA VAL A 81 -0.06 14.49 -8.61
C VAL A 81 -1.46 14.06 -8.15
N LEU A 82 -1.57 12.88 -7.55
CA LEU A 82 -2.86 12.37 -7.09
C LEU A 82 -3.49 13.26 -6.01
N SER A 83 -2.70 13.76 -5.04
CA SER A 83 -3.22 14.62 -3.98
C SER A 83 -3.82 15.93 -4.50
N TYR A 84 -3.26 16.50 -5.58
CA TYR A 84 -3.69 17.79 -6.12
C TYR A 84 -4.75 17.68 -7.20
N LEU A 85 -4.82 16.55 -7.92
CA LEU A 85 -5.71 16.39 -9.07
C LEU A 85 -6.79 15.32 -8.88
N ALA A 86 -6.56 14.30 -8.04
CA ALA A 86 -7.41 13.12 -7.92
C ALA A 86 -8.02 12.90 -6.52
N ASP A 87 -7.63 13.68 -5.51
CA ASP A 87 -8.08 13.47 -4.14
C ASP A 87 -9.59 13.70 -3.98
N GLU A 88 -10.29 12.63 -3.59
CA GLU A 88 -11.72 12.63 -3.25
C GLU A 88 -11.94 12.67 -1.73
N ASN A 89 -11.00 12.10 -0.96
CA ASN A 89 -11.10 11.88 0.47
C ASN A 89 -10.46 13.04 1.21
N GLY A 90 -11.21 14.13 1.22
CA GLY A 90 -10.68 15.45 1.49
C GLY A 90 -9.70 15.59 2.65
N GLY A 91 -8.40 15.63 2.35
CA GLY A 91 -7.36 16.09 3.28
C GLY A 91 -7.53 17.56 3.69
N GLU A 92 -6.50 18.13 4.33
CA GLU A 92 -6.45 19.50 4.92
C GLU A 92 -6.79 20.66 3.96
N ARG A 93 -7.05 20.38 2.68
CA ARG A 93 -7.33 21.39 1.66
C ARG A 93 -8.79 21.83 1.68
N LYS A 94 -9.01 23.13 1.42
CA LYS A 94 -10.35 23.73 1.27
C LYS A 94 -11.15 23.02 0.17
N SER A 95 -12.45 22.82 0.40
CA SER A 95 -13.38 22.11 -0.51
C SER A 95 -13.28 22.55 -1.98
N ASN A 96 -13.20 23.86 -2.24
CA ASN A 96 -13.11 24.39 -3.61
C ASN A 96 -11.86 23.93 -4.38
N ALA A 97 -10.71 23.82 -3.70
CA ALA A 97 -9.46 23.38 -4.33
C ALA A 97 -9.50 21.90 -4.76
N LYS A 98 -10.35 21.09 -4.12
CA LYS A 98 -10.55 19.66 -4.43
C LYS A 98 -11.37 19.49 -5.72
N ALA A 99 -12.53 20.16 -5.76
CA ALA A 99 -13.39 20.16 -6.95
C ALA A 99 -12.66 20.69 -8.19
N ASP A 100 -11.80 21.68 -7.99
CA ASP A 100 -10.97 22.27 -9.04
C ASP A 100 -9.89 21.29 -9.56
N GLY A 101 -9.19 20.53 -8.69
CA GLY A 101 -8.27 19.48 -9.12
C GLY A 101 -8.96 18.39 -9.97
N GLN A 102 -10.11 17.90 -9.51
CA GLN A 102 -10.86 16.84 -10.17
C GLN A 102 -11.39 17.26 -11.55
N ARG A 103 -11.71 18.53 -11.77
CA ARG A 103 -12.12 19.03 -13.09
C ARG A 103 -11.00 18.87 -14.11
N VAL A 104 -9.76 19.21 -13.74
CA VAL A 104 -8.59 19.04 -14.60
C VAL A 104 -8.34 17.55 -14.87
N MET A 105 -8.41 16.70 -13.84
CA MET A 105 -8.28 15.26 -14.00
C MET A 105 -9.35 14.68 -14.94
N LYS A 106 -10.62 15.01 -14.75
CA LYS A 106 -11.73 14.54 -15.60
C LYS A 106 -11.54 14.97 -17.06
N HIS A 107 -11.03 16.19 -17.28
CA HIS A 107 -10.67 16.62 -18.64
C HIS A 107 -9.50 15.80 -19.21
N CYS A 108 -8.43 15.56 -18.43
CA CYS A 108 -7.32 14.68 -18.84
C CYS A 108 -7.82 13.28 -19.24
N ILE A 109 -8.74 12.72 -18.47
CA ILE A 109 -9.37 11.42 -18.74
C ILE A 109 -10.13 11.47 -20.06
N ALA A 110 -10.98 12.48 -20.26
CA ALA A 110 -11.79 12.62 -21.46
C ALA A 110 -10.96 12.72 -22.75
N VAL A 111 -9.75 13.29 -22.68
CA VAL A 111 -8.82 13.37 -23.83
C VAL A 111 -7.79 12.23 -23.88
N GLY A 112 -7.91 11.22 -23.00
CA GLY A 112 -7.04 10.05 -23.00
C GLY A 112 -5.59 10.31 -22.56
N LYS A 113 -5.35 11.37 -21.78
CA LYS A 113 -4.01 11.80 -21.31
C LYS A 113 -3.76 11.52 -19.83
N TRP A 114 -4.70 10.86 -19.15
CA TRP A 114 -4.58 10.53 -17.73
C TRP A 114 -4.13 9.08 -17.50
N GLY A 115 -2.93 8.90 -16.94
CA GLY A 115 -2.40 7.57 -16.58
C GLY A 115 -2.38 7.24 -15.09
N PHE A 116 -2.49 8.24 -14.21
CA PHE A 116 -2.20 8.07 -12.76
C PHE A 116 -3.22 7.22 -11.99
N THR A 117 -4.39 6.93 -12.55
CA THR A 117 -5.35 5.96 -11.99
C THR A 117 -5.75 4.92 -13.04
N SER A 118 -4.86 4.66 -14.00
CA SER A 118 -5.04 3.64 -15.04
C SER A 118 -4.64 2.25 -14.53
N GLU A 119 -5.00 1.21 -15.28
CA GLU A 119 -4.52 -0.15 -15.04
C GLU A 119 -2.98 -0.23 -15.06
N ILE A 120 -2.31 0.41 -16.01
CA ILE A 120 -0.85 0.45 -16.07
C ILE A 120 -0.27 1.04 -14.78
N GLY A 121 -0.84 2.16 -14.32
CA GLY A 121 -0.42 2.80 -13.06
C GLY A 121 -0.63 1.88 -11.85
N ARG A 122 -1.75 1.16 -11.81
CA ARG A 122 -2.06 0.19 -10.76
C ARG A 122 -1.06 -0.96 -10.75
N GLU A 123 -0.71 -1.53 -11.90
CA GLU A 123 0.26 -2.61 -12.01
C GLU A 123 1.66 -2.18 -11.62
N SER A 124 2.10 -0.98 -12.03
CA SER A 124 3.39 -0.43 -11.60
C SER A 124 3.47 -0.32 -10.07
N LEU A 125 2.39 0.12 -9.41
CA LEU A 125 2.36 0.24 -7.95
C LEU A 125 2.25 -1.13 -7.25
N LEU A 126 1.45 -2.07 -7.80
CA LEU A 126 1.34 -3.43 -7.26
C LEU A 126 2.70 -4.13 -7.29
N PHE A 127 3.47 -3.93 -8.35
CA PHE A 127 4.82 -4.45 -8.45
C PHE A 127 5.74 -3.92 -7.32
N CYS A 128 5.63 -2.63 -6.98
CA CYS A 128 6.41 -2.03 -5.90
C CYS A 128 6.09 -2.58 -4.50
N ILE A 129 4.95 -3.24 -4.28
CA ILE A 129 4.65 -3.90 -2.99
C ILE A 129 5.65 -5.03 -2.69
N SER A 130 6.27 -5.62 -3.72
CA SER A 130 7.29 -6.65 -3.57
C SER A 130 8.73 -6.12 -3.61
N ASP A 131 8.93 -4.79 -3.51
CA ASP A 131 10.26 -4.20 -3.49
C ASP A 131 11.06 -4.62 -2.24
N SER A 132 12.38 -4.71 -2.36
CA SER A 132 13.28 -4.94 -1.24
C SER A 132 13.24 -3.83 -0.17
N ALA A 133 13.01 -2.58 -0.56
CA ALA A 133 12.98 -1.42 0.33
C ALA A 133 11.58 -1.21 0.92
N GLU A 134 11.48 -1.17 2.25
CA GLU A 134 10.20 -1.09 2.99
C GLU A 134 9.41 0.17 2.63
N ASP A 135 10.06 1.32 2.60
CA ASP A 135 9.44 2.61 2.30
C ASP A 135 8.90 2.70 0.85
N VAL A 136 9.54 2.03 -0.11
CA VAL A 136 9.01 1.83 -1.46
C VAL A 136 7.71 1.02 -1.41
N ARG A 137 7.71 -0.13 -0.72
CA ARG A 137 6.52 -0.98 -0.53
C ARG A 137 5.37 -0.18 0.08
N GLU A 138 5.66 0.46 1.20
CA GLU A 138 4.73 1.26 2.00
C GLU A 138 4.13 2.43 1.22
N SER A 139 4.96 3.15 0.46
CA SER A 139 4.50 4.28 -0.34
C SER A 139 3.58 3.84 -1.48
N ALA A 140 3.92 2.74 -2.17
CA ALA A 140 3.09 2.17 -3.22
C ALA A 140 1.74 1.65 -2.69
N ALA A 141 1.76 0.91 -1.58
CA ALA A 141 0.55 0.42 -0.92
C ALA A 141 -0.38 1.56 -0.50
N ARG A 142 0.16 2.64 0.07
CA ARG A 142 -0.64 3.84 0.41
C ARG A 142 -1.28 4.48 -0.82
N LEU A 143 -0.56 4.59 -1.94
CA LEU A 143 -1.13 5.15 -3.17
C LEU A 143 -2.28 4.28 -3.69
N LEU A 144 -2.09 2.96 -3.73
CA LEU A 144 -3.13 2.00 -4.12
C LEU A 144 -4.35 2.10 -3.20
N ALA A 145 -4.14 1.94 -1.89
CA ALA A 145 -5.18 2.00 -0.89
C ALA A 145 -5.93 3.34 -0.89
N THR A 146 -5.29 4.45 -1.31
CA THR A 146 -5.91 5.80 -1.30
C THR A 146 -6.68 6.11 -2.59
N TYR A 147 -6.15 5.77 -3.77
CA TYR A 147 -6.65 6.32 -5.04
C TYR A 147 -7.20 5.27 -6.02
N PHE A 148 -7.09 3.98 -5.71
CA PHE A 148 -7.54 2.90 -6.60
C PHE A 148 -8.69 2.10 -5.98
N LYS A 149 -9.38 1.34 -6.82
CA LYS A 149 -10.44 0.39 -6.46
C LYS A 149 -10.40 -0.83 -7.38
N ILE A 150 -10.93 -1.96 -6.90
CA ILE A 150 -11.19 -3.13 -7.74
C ILE A 150 -12.53 -2.93 -8.47
N ILE A 151 -12.56 -3.31 -9.73
CA ILE A 151 -13.79 -3.43 -10.53
C ILE A 151 -14.11 -4.91 -10.75
N GLU A 152 -15.37 -5.26 -10.99
CA GLU A 152 -15.83 -6.64 -11.13
C GLU A 152 -15.04 -7.51 -12.14
N PRO A 153 -14.62 -6.99 -13.32
CA PRO A 153 -13.77 -7.76 -14.24
C PRO A 153 -12.42 -8.20 -13.65
N ASP A 154 -11.89 -7.47 -12.67
CA ASP A 154 -10.59 -7.74 -12.07
C ASP A 154 -10.68 -8.70 -10.86
N ALA A 155 -11.89 -9.06 -10.42
CA ALA A 155 -12.13 -9.76 -9.16
C ALA A 155 -11.32 -11.06 -9.02
N SER A 156 -11.34 -11.91 -10.05
CA SER A 156 -10.62 -13.19 -10.05
C SER A 156 -9.12 -13.03 -9.87
N ARG A 157 -8.53 -12.04 -10.54
CA ARG A 157 -7.10 -11.74 -10.46
C ARG A 157 -6.72 -11.20 -9.08
N PHE A 158 -7.53 -10.30 -8.51
CA PHE A 158 -7.28 -9.78 -7.18
C PHE A 158 -7.49 -10.82 -6.08
N ASN A 159 -8.40 -11.78 -6.27
CA ASN A 159 -8.50 -12.94 -5.39
C ASN A 159 -7.21 -13.78 -5.42
N LEU A 160 -6.63 -14.02 -6.60
CA LEU A 160 -5.32 -14.69 -6.70
C LEU A 160 -4.21 -13.92 -5.98
N LEU A 161 -4.17 -12.58 -6.12
CA LEU A 161 -3.23 -11.72 -5.40
C LEU A 161 -3.43 -11.76 -3.89
N PHE A 162 -4.68 -11.76 -3.42
CA PHE A 162 -5.01 -11.89 -2.01
C PHE A 162 -4.51 -13.21 -1.43
N ASN A 163 -4.83 -14.33 -2.09
CA ASN A 163 -4.36 -15.66 -1.69
C ASN A 163 -2.83 -15.76 -1.73
N LYS A 164 -2.19 -15.12 -2.70
CA LYS A 164 -0.72 -15.01 -2.74
C LYS A 164 -0.18 -14.21 -1.56
N GLY A 165 -0.83 -13.11 -1.17
CA GLY A 165 -0.49 -12.34 0.02
C GLY A 165 -0.59 -13.16 1.30
N VAL A 166 -1.69 -13.89 1.49
CA VAL A 166 -1.88 -14.81 2.63
C VAL A 166 -0.81 -15.90 2.65
N SER A 167 -0.47 -16.47 1.50
CA SER A 167 0.63 -17.44 1.38
C SER A 167 1.99 -16.83 1.74
N LEU A 168 2.28 -15.61 1.28
CA LEU A 168 3.53 -14.91 1.58
C LEU A 168 3.66 -14.52 3.05
N CYS A 169 2.55 -14.30 3.78
CA CYS A 169 2.60 -14.13 5.24
C CYS A 169 3.27 -15.32 5.95
N GLY A 170 3.24 -16.51 5.34
CA GLY A 170 3.93 -17.72 5.81
C GLY A 170 5.36 -17.89 5.28
N ASP A 171 5.95 -16.89 4.63
CA ASP A 171 7.34 -16.99 4.16
C ASP A 171 8.34 -16.81 5.33
N PRO A 172 9.37 -17.66 5.45
CA PRO A 172 10.39 -17.52 6.50
C PRO A 172 11.26 -16.27 6.34
N MET A 173 11.35 -15.70 5.14
CA MET A 173 12.05 -14.45 4.92
C MET A 173 11.18 -13.28 5.34
N PHE A 174 11.66 -12.54 6.35
CA PHE A 174 10.94 -11.41 6.95
C PHE A 174 10.39 -10.43 5.90
N TYR A 175 11.19 -10.02 4.91
CA TYR A 175 10.75 -9.06 3.88
C TYR A 175 9.64 -9.62 2.97
N ASN A 176 9.63 -10.93 2.69
CA ASN A 176 8.53 -11.58 1.95
C ASN A 176 7.26 -11.63 2.81
N SER A 177 7.40 -11.95 4.09
CA SER A 177 6.28 -11.98 5.03
C SER A 177 5.65 -10.61 5.24
N GLU A 178 6.45 -9.55 5.30
CA GLU A 178 5.97 -8.17 5.36
C GLU A 178 5.29 -7.73 4.06
N ALA A 179 5.87 -8.07 2.90
CA ALA A 179 5.26 -7.80 1.61
C ALA A 179 3.92 -8.53 1.46
N GLY A 180 3.82 -9.77 1.94
CA GLY A 180 2.57 -10.54 2.01
C GLY A 180 1.51 -9.85 2.86
N ALA A 181 1.87 -9.44 4.09
CA ALA A 181 0.97 -8.73 4.99
C ALA A 181 0.49 -7.39 4.39
N LEU A 182 1.38 -6.67 3.72
CA LEU A 182 1.05 -5.41 3.05
C LEU A 182 0.16 -5.64 1.82
N LEU A 183 0.38 -6.72 1.06
CA LEU A 183 -0.47 -7.08 -0.08
C LEU A 183 -1.88 -7.45 0.37
N VAL A 184 -2.01 -8.23 1.45
CA VAL A 184 -3.31 -8.56 2.07
C VAL A 184 -4.04 -7.26 2.44
N TYR A 185 -3.40 -6.39 3.22
CA TYR A 185 -3.96 -5.08 3.56
C TYR A 185 -4.40 -4.29 2.33
N THR A 186 -3.52 -4.17 1.32
CA THR A 186 -3.77 -3.34 0.14
C THR A 186 -4.95 -3.86 -0.67
N VAL A 187 -5.00 -5.17 -0.92
CA VAL A 187 -6.09 -5.78 -1.70
C VAL A 187 -7.43 -5.65 -0.97
N THR A 188 -7.44 -5.78 0.36
CA THR A 188 -8.63 -5.50 1.18
C THR A 188 -9.08 -4.05 1.05
N CYS A 189 -8.18 -3.08 1.16
CA CYS A 189 -8.54 -1.66 0.95
C CYS A 189 -9.17 -1.43 -0.44
N LEU A 190 -8.59 -2.02 -1.48
CA LEU A 190 -9.10 -1.90 -2.84
C LEU A 190 -10.47 -2.57 -3.04
N SER A 191 -10.73 -3.71 -2.38
CA SER A 191 -12.00 -4.44 -2.51
C SER A 191 -13.15 -3.68 -1.86
N TYR A 192 -12.93 -3.11 -0.66
CA TYR A 192 -13.93 -2.28 0.01
C TYR A 192 -14.27 -1.03 -0.83
N LYS A 193 -13.28 -0.38 -1.45
CA LYS A 193 -13.50 0.75 -2.36
C LYS A 193 -14.22 0.37 -3.66
N GLY A 194 -14.20 -0.90 -4.04
CA GLY A 194 -15.00 -1.42 -5.16
C GLY A 194 -16.51 -1.48 -4.88
N GLY A 195 -16.94 -1.22 -3.63
CA GLY A 195 -18.36 -1.13 -3.25
C GLY A 195 -19.07 -2.46 -3.04
N LEU A 196 -18.41 -3.58 -3.34
CA LEU A 196 -18.98 -4.93 -3.20
C LEU A 196 -18.42 -5.72 -1.99
N GLY A 197 -17.53 -5.09 -1.21
CA GLY A 197 -16.94 -5.68 -0.01
C GLY A 197 -15.90 -6.77 -0.29
N ALA A 198 -15.20 -7.22 0.77
CA ALA A 198 -14.16 -8.25 0.66
C ALA A 198 -14.73 -9.63 0.27
N THR A 199 -15.93 -9.99 0.73
CA THR A 199 -16.56 -11.30 0.45
C THR A 199 -16.77 -11.55 -1.04
N LYS A 200 -17.28 -10.57 -1.79
CA LYS A 200 -17.55 -10.74 -3.23
C LYS A 200 -16.28 -10.74 -4.08
N PHE A 201 -15.25 -9.97 -3.68
CA PHE A 201 -14.02 -9.85 -4.47
C PHE A 201 -12.94 -10.86 -4.12
N LEU A 202 -12.85 -11.29 -2.85
CA LEU A 202 -11.73 -12.07 -2.32
C LEU A 202 -12.11 -13.51 -1.95
N ASP A 203 -13.34 -13.94 -2.29
CA ASP A 203 -13.86 -15.29 -2.05
C ASP A 203 -13.60 -15.79 -0.60
N ILE A 204 -13.72 -14.87 0.36
CA ILE A 204 -13.53 -15.18 1.77
C ILE A 204 -14.80 -15.74 2.36
N LYS A 205 -14.67 -16.78 3.20
CA LYS A 205 -15.79 -17.40 3.92
C LYS A 205 -16.37 -16.52 5.02
N PHE A 206 -15.59 -15.56 5.48
CA PHE A 206 -15.94 -14.65 6.57
C PHE A 206 -16.33 -13.29 6.00
N GLU A 207 -17.19 -12.56 6.71
CA GLU A 207 -17.59 -11.20 6.30
C GLU A 207 -16.39 -10.23 6.24
N ARG A 208 -15.38 -10.48 7.08
CA ARG A 208 -14.19 -9.65 7.23
C ARG A 208 -12.94 -10.47 7.02
N VAL A 209 -11.89 -9.84 6.49
CA VAL A 209 -10.59 -10.46 6.27
C VAL A 209 -9.96 -10.82 7.60
N CYS A 210 -9.95 -9.91 8.59
CA CYS A 210 -9.39 -10.18 9.93
C CYS A 210 -9.94 -11.46 10.55
N SER A 211 -11.26 -11.67 10.48
CA SER A 211 -11.93 -12.88 10.99
C SER A 211 -11.43 -14.16 10.32
N GLY A 212 -11.11 -14.09 9.03
CA GLY A 212 -10.53 -15.21 8.29
C GLY A 212 -9.07 -15.47 8.60
N LEU A 213 -8.29 -14.46 8.97
CA LEU A 213 -6.87 -14.60 9.29
C LEU A 213 -6.61 -15.14 10.71
N LEU A 214 -7.51 -14.90 11.67
CA LEU A 214 -7.32 -15.33 13.06
C LEU A 214 -7.11 -16.85 13.22
N PRO A 215 -7.91 -17.75 12.59
CA PRO A 215 -7.66 -19.18 12.64
C PRO A 215 -6.29 -19.58 12.08
N HIS A 216 -5.79 -18.89 11.05
CA HIS A 216 -4.45 -19.15 10.52
C HIS A 216 -3.37 -18.79 11.54
N ALA A 217 -3.52 -17.66 12.23
CA ALA A 217 -2.60 -17.25 13.29
C ALA A 217 -2.58 -18.22 14.47
N GLU A 218 -3.75 -18.71 14.90
CA GLU A 218 -3.85 -19.71 15.97
C GLU A 218 -3.16 -21.04 15.57
N ASN A 219 -3.36 -21.50 14.33
CA ASN A 219 -2.71 -22.71 13.81
C ASN A 219 -1.18 -22.55 13.70
N GLN A 220 -0.70 -21.41 13.21
CA GLN A 220 0.74 -21.13 13.13
C GLN A 220 1.38 -21.04 14.51
N PHE A 221 0.67 -20.50 15.50
CA PHE A 221 1.15 -20.51 16.88
C PHE A 221 1.17 -21.93 17.48
N ALA A 222 0.19 -22.77 17.19
CA ALA A 222 0.21 -24.16 17.61
C ALA A 222 1.45 -24.90 17.07
N ALA A 223 1.79 -24.69 15.79
CA ALA A 223 3.02 -25.23 15.19
C ALA A 223 4.28 -24.69 15.88
N LEU A 224 4.34 -23.38 16.15
CA LEU A 224 5.45 -22.73 16.85
C LEU A 224 5.69 -23.34 18.25
N LYS A 225 4.63 -23.67 18.99
CA LYS A 225 4.73 -24.31 20.31
C LYS A 225 5.34 -25.71 20.26
N THR A 226 5.06 -26.46 19.20
CA THR A 226 5.56 -27.83 19.04
C THR A 226 7.05 -27.84 18.72
N ASP A 227 7.46 -27.00 17.77
CA ASP A 227 8.85 -26.85 17.38
C ASP A 227 9.07 -25.43 16.88
N ILE A 228 9.89 -24.67 17.58
CA ILE A 228 10.11 -23.25 17.31
C ILE A 228 10.90 -23.05 16.02
N LEU A 229 11.89 -23.92 15.76
CA LEU A 229 12.71 -23.81 14.57
C LEU A 229 11.88 -24.17 13.35
N LEU A 230 11.12 -25.26 13.41
CA LEU A 230 10.21 -25.65 12.34
C LEU A 230 9.08 -24.63 12.17
N GLY A 231 8.52 -24.11 13.25
CA GLY A 231 7.49 -23.07 13.20
C GLY A 231 7.98 -21.76 12.59
N ALA A 232 9.26 -21.43 12.75
CA ALA A 232 9.88 -20.23 12.17
C ALA A 232 10.40 -20.42 10.74
N THR A 233 10.70 -21.65 10.30
CA THR A 233 11.35 -21.92 9.00
C THR A 233 10.53 -22.78 8.04
N GLY A 234 9.51 -23.50 8.53
CA GLY A 234 8.74 -24.51 7.82
C GLY A 234 7.62 -23.98 6.93
N GLY A 235 7.67 -22.73 6.48
CA GLY A 235 6.66 -22.14 5.58
C GLY A 235 5.34 -21.76 6.26
N SER A 236 5.33 -21.64 7.59
CA SER A 236 4.19 -21.11 8.35
C SER A 236 4.58 -20.22 9.55
N PRO A 237 5.55 -19.29 9.46
CA PRO A 237 5.85 -18.38 10.55
C PRO A 237 4.65 -17.51 10.90
N LEU A 238 4.47 -17.29 12.20
CA LEU A 238 3.36 -16.52 12.76
C LEU A 238 3.44 -15.01 12.46
N TYR A 239 4.65 -14.49 12.21
CA TYR A 239 4.89 -13.05 12.14
C TYR A 239 4.05 -12.35 11.04
N GLY A 240 4.04 -12.87 9.81
CA GLY A 240 3.38 -12.20 8.70
C GLY A 240 1.86 -12.11 8.86
N ILE A 241 1.22 -13.16 9.38
CA ILE A 241 -0.24 -13.15 9.58
C ILE A 241 -0.65 -12.18 10.69
N LEU A 242 0.12 -12.11 11.79
CA LEU A 242 -0.11 -11.14 12.86
C LEU A 242 0.09 -9.71 12.34
N ARG A 243 1.08 -9.49 11.48
CA ARG A 243 1.30 -8.19 10.82
C ARG A 243 0.12 -7.81 9.92
N ALA A 244 -0.47 -8.76 9.19
CA ALA A 244 -1.64 -8.52 8.35
C ALA A 244 -2.88 -8.15 9.19
N VAL A 245 -3.17 -8.92 10.25
CA VAL A 245 -4.25 -8.60 11.20
C VAL A 245 -4.03 -7.23 11.86
N GLY A 246 -2.81 -6.96 12.32
CA GLY A 246 -2.47 -5.67 12.93
C GLY A 246 -2.68 -4.49 11.98
N ARG A 247 -2.30 -4.60 10.71
CA ARG A 247 -2.57 -3.56 9.71
C ARG A 247 -4.06 -3.33 9.49
N LEU A 248 -4.84 -4.40 9.42
CA LEU A 248 -6.27 -4.29 9.14
C LEU A 248 -7.06 -3.76 10.34
N GLU A 249 -6.72 -4.17 11.56
CA GLU A 249 -7.46 -3.80 12.77
C GLU A 249 -6.99 -2.48 13.40
N LEU A 250 -5.69 -2.13 13.29
CA LEU A 250 -5.09 -1.02 14.03
C LEU A 250 -4.75 0.21 13.17
N ASP A 251 -4.73 0.12 11.83
CA ASP A 251 -4.51 1.28 10.97
C ASP A 251 -5.83 2.06 10.77
N PRO A 252 -5.92 3.34 11.15
CA PRO A 252 -7.13 4.16 10.95
C PRO A 252 -7.57 4.30 9.49
N SER A 253 -6.66 4.05 8.54
CA SER A 253 -6.93 4.09 7.10
C SER A 253 -7.53 2.78 6.58
N SER A 254 -7.50 1.72 7.39
CA SER A 254 -8.05 0.42 7.05
C SER A 254 -9.58 0.45 7.01
N PRO A 255 -10.23 -0.23 6.04
CA PRO A 255 -11.68 -0.43 6.08
C PRO A 255 -12.14 -1.34 7.24
N GLU A 256 -11.23 -2.08 7.87
CA GLU A 256 -11.51 -2.98 8.99
C GLU A 256 -11.02 -2.43 10.35
N TYR A 257 -10.68 -1.14 10.42
CA TYR A 257 -10.23 -0.49 11.67
C TYR A 257 -11.25 -0.63 12.81
N HIS A 258 -10.84 -1.22 13.93
CA HIS A 258 -11.70 -1.49 15.09
C HIS A 258 -13.00 -2.24 14.75
N THR A 259 -12.93 -3.19 13.82
CA THR A 259 -14.12 -3.94 13.40
C THR A 259 -14.23 -5.31 14.06
N LEU A 260 -13.16 -5.86 14.63
CA LEU A 260 -13.21 -7.15 15.33
C LEU A 260 -14.27 -7.16 16.45
N SER A 261 -15.04 -8.24 16.55
CA SER A 261 -16.00 -8.43 17.64
C SER A 261 -15.28 -8.58 19.00
N PRO A 262 -15.96 -8.34 20.14
CA PRO A 262 -15.35 -8.53 21.46
C PRO A 262 -14.76 -9.94 21.67
N GLN A 263 -15.38 -10.96 21.08
CA GLN A 263 -14.87 -12.34 21.12
C GLN A 263 -13.57 -12.50 20.32
N GLU A 264 -13.50 -11.90 19.13
CA GLU A 264 -12.32 -11.93 18.27
C GLU A 264 -11.18 -11.09 18.84
N ILE A 265 -11.47 -9.93 19.43
CA ILE A 265 -10.48 -9.12 20.16
C ILE A 265 -9.89 -9.95 21.30
N ASN A 266 -10.73 -10.60 22.11
CA ASN A 266 -10.25 -11.46 23.18
C ASN A 266 -9.40 -12.62 22.65
N ARG A 267 -9.79 -13.26 21.53
CA ARG A 267 -8.96 -14.29 20.88
C ARG A 267 -7.61 -13.74 20.44
N PHE A 268 -7.59 -12.57 19.79
CA PHE A 268 -6.38 -11.94 19.30
C PHE A 268 -5.43 -11.53 20.43
N VAL A 269 -5.95 -10.90 21.49
CA VAL A 269 -5.17 -10.51 22.68
C VAL A 269 -4.59 -11.74 23.36
N ASN A 270 -5.40 -12.77 23.64
CA ASN A 270 -4.92 -14.00 24.26
C ASN A 270 -3.86 -14.71 23.40
N LEU A 271 -4.02 -14.68 22.07
CA LEU A 271 -3.02 -15.22 21.15
C LEU A 271 -1.69 -14.47 21.27
N VAL A 272 -1.71 -13.13 21.19
CA VAL A 272 -0.50 -12.30 21.30
C VAL A 272 0.18 -12.49 22.66
N GLU A 273 -0.58 -12.48 23.76
CA GLU A 273 -0.05 -12.72 25.11
C GLU A 273 0.60 -14.10 25.22
N ALA A 274 -0.06 -15.15 24.73
CA ALA A 274 0.47 -16.50 24.76
C ALA A 274 1.75 -16.64 23.91
N VAL A 275 1.83 -15.96 22.76
CA VAL A 275 3.02 -15.94 21.91
C VAL A 275 4.18 -15.28 22.64
N VAL A 276 3.96 -14.10 23.21
CA VAL A 276 4.98 -13.36 23.98
C VAL A 276 5.47 -14.22 25.14
N HIS A 277 4.57 -14.80 25.91
CA HIS A 277 4.91 -15.64 27.05
C HIS A 277 5.74 -16.87 26.62
N HIS A 278 5.33 -17.56 25.55
CA HIS A 278 6.06 -18.73 25.05
C HIS A 278 7.48 -18.36 24.58
N LEU A 279 7.63 -17.29 23.81
CA LEU A 279 8.94 -16.83 23.34
C LEU A 279 9.85 -16.39 24.50
N LEU A 280 9.30 -15.70 25.50
CA LEU A 280 10.05 -15.30 26.70
C LEU A 280 10.50 -16.52 27.52
N GLN A 281 9.64 -17.54 27.70
CA GLN A 281 10.01 -18.78 28.37
C GLN A 281 11.15 -19.51 27.67
N VAL A 282 11.11 -19.56 26.34
CA VAL A 282 12.15 -20.20 25.53
C VAL A 282 13.47 -19.46 25.67
N LEU A 283 13.46 -18.13 25.59
CA LEU A 283 14.65 -17.32 25.78
C LEU A 283 15.22 -17.47 27.21
N ALA A 284 14.36 -17.46 28.23
CA ALA A 284 14.75 -17.62 29.62
C ALA A 284 15.37 -19.02 29.88
N SER A 285 14.78 -20.08 29.34
CA SER A 285 15.30 -21.45 29.48
C SER A 285 16.70 -21.65 28.86
N LYS A 286 17.04 -20.85 27.84
CA LYS A 286 18.38 -20.81 27.24
C LYS A 286 19.38 -19.93 28.01
N SER A 287 18.90 -18.96 28.81
CA SER A 287 19.77 -18.12 29.63
C SER A 287 20.24 -18.83 30.91
N THR A 288 19.42 -19.70 31.50
CA THR A 288 19.76 -20.46 32.70
C THR A 288 20.73 -21.61 32.41
N SER A 289 20.84 -22.09 31.17
CA SER A 289 21.80 -23.13 30.80
C SER A 289 23.23 -22.63 30.59
N ILE A 290 23.44 -21.31 30.53
CA ILE A 290 24.77 -20.68 30.32
C ILE A 290 25.49 -20.41 31.65
N SER A 291 24.77 -20.32 32.78
CA SER A 291 25.40 -20.11 34.09
C SER A 291 26.22 -21.29 34.60
N ASP A 292 26.05 -22.48 34.03
CA ASP A 292 26.75 -23.69 34.47
C ASP A 292 28.07 -23.97 33.71
N TYR A 293 28.49 -23.06 32.81
CA TYR A 293 29.66 -23.24 31.93
C TYR A 293 30.70 -22.11 32.02
N ALA A 294 30.85 -21.44 33.16
CA ALA A 294 32.04 -20.64 33.41
C ALA A 294 33.18 -21.58 33.89
N PRO A 295 34.26 -21.81 33.10
CA PRO A 295 35.42 -22.51 33.61
C PRO A 295 36.18 -21.53 34.51
N SER A 296 36.28 -21.88 35.79
CA SER A 296 37.25 -21.33 36.74
C SER A 296 38.68 -21.61 36.32
#